data_AF-A0A2K8XCU9-F1
#
_entry.id   AF-A0A2K8XCU9-F1
#
_cell.length_a   1.000
_cell.length_b   1.000
_cell.length_c   1.000
_cell.angle_alpha   90.00
_cell.angle_beta   90.00
_cell.angle_gamma   90.00
#
_symmetry.space_group_name_H-M   'P 1'
#
loop_
_entity.id
_entity.type
_entity.pdbx_description
1 polymer ?
#
loop_
_entity_poly.entity_id
_entity_poly.type
_entity_poly.pdbx_seq_one_letter_code
_entity_poly.pdbx_strand_id
1 'polypeptide(L)' 'MKFQKGEEIIYTTLKGKQYQGHIIHRKCDFPNNYIDTGFEHGGFDYLIRIVRELKDENVFVNEKDLK' A
#
# COMPACT_ATOMS: atom_id res chain seq x y z
N MET A 1 5.15 8.86 8.13
CA MET A 1 3.86 8.40 7.56
C MET A 1 3.04 9.60 7.15
N LYS A 2 3.09 9.90 5.86
CA LYS A 2 2.46 11.04 5.18
C LYS A 2 0.97 10.83 4.88
N PHE A 3 0.55 9.60 4.61
CA PHE A 3 -0.81 9.27 4.15
C PHE A 3 -1.68 8.64 5.25
N GLN A 4 -2.99 8.83 5.16
CA GLN A 4 -3.99 8.34 6.10
C GLN A 4 -4.77 7.13 5.57
N LYS A 5 -5.33 6.32 6.47
CA LYS A 5 -6.23 5.22 6.09
C LYS A 5 -7.46 5.77 5.36
N GLY A 6 -7.79 5.19 4.22
CA GLY A 6 -8.88 5.61 3.34
C GLY A 6 -8.52 6.74 2.37
N GLU A 7 -7.32 7.30 2.46
CA GLU A 7 -6.85 8.34 1.53
C GLU A 7 -6.61 7.78 0.13
N GLU A 8 -7.09 8.49 -0.89
CA GLU A 8 -6.79 8.19 -2.30
C GLU A 8 -5.36 8.59 -2.63
N ILE A 9 -4.63 7.68 -3.28
CA ILE A 9 -3.22 7.86 -3.63
C ILE A 9 -2.96 7.47 -5.07
N ILE A 10 -1.83 7.93 -5.59
CA ILE A 10 -1.27 7.42 -6.85
C ILE A 10 -0.07 6.55 -6.51
N TYR A 11 -0.18 5.25 -6.79
CA TYR A 11 0.92 4.30 -6.65
C TYR A 11 1.72 4.20 -7.95
N THR A 12 3.04 4.39 -7.87
CA THR A 12 3.95 4.20 -9.00
C THR A 12 4.75 2.90 -8.82
N THR A 13 4.59 1.95 -9.74
CA THR A 13 5.37 0.70 -9.74
C THR A 13 6.84 0.95 -10.09
N LEU A 14 7.71 -0.02 -9.79
CA LEU A 14 9.13 -0.01 -10.20
C LEU A 14 9.34 0.17 -11.72
N LYS A 15 8.36 -0.24 -12.53
CA LYS A 15 8.37 -0.08 -14.00
C LYS A 15 7.82 1.28 -14.46
N GLY A 16 7.53 2.20 -13.54
CA GLY A 16 7.00 3.54 -13.82
C GLY A 16 5.50 3.60 -14.13
N LYS A 17 4.79 2.46 -14.12
CA LYS A 17 3.31 2.47 -14.30
C LYS A 17 2.63 3.01 -13.06
N GLN A 18 1.62 3.84 -13.26
CA GLN A 18 0.84 4.44 -12.18
C GLN A 18 -0.54 3.81 -12.07
N TYR A 19 -1.00 3.64 -10.83
CA TYR A 19 -2.33 3.14 -10.51
C TYR A 19 -2.96 4.03 -9.45
N GLN A 20 -4.24 4.32 -9.62
CA GLN A 20 -5.04 4.92 -8.57
C GLN A 20 -5.43 3.84 -7.56
N GLY A 21 -5.40 4.22 -6.29
CA GLY A 21 -5.78 3.34 -5.20
C GLY A 21 -6.08 4.10 -3.93
N HIS A 22 -6.28 3.37 -2.86
CA HIS A 22 -6.48 3.95 -1.54
C HIS A 22 -5.73 3.17 -0.46
N ILE A 23 -5.35 3.88 0.60
CA ILE A 23 -4.65 3.30 1.75
C ILE A 23 -5.62 2.43 2.55
N ILE A 24 -5.34 1.14 2.67
CA ILE A 24 -6.13 0.21 3.47
C ILE A 24 -5.59 0.17 4.90
N HIS A 25 -4.28 0.02 5.04
CA HIS A 25 -3.60 0.00 6.34
C HIS A 25 -2.25 0.69 6.28
N ARG A 26 -1.89 1.32 7.40
CA ARG A 26 -0.56 1.87 7.64
C ARG A 26 0.20 0.90 8.52
N LYS A 27 1.50 0.74 8.32
CA LYS A 27 2.38 -0.08 9.16
C LYS A 27 2.22 0.21 10.66
N CYS A 28 2.09 1.49 11.04
CA CYS A 28 1.92 1.88 12.44
C CYS A 28 0.57 1.51 13.05
N ASP A 29 -0.45 1.21 12.23
CA ASP A 29 -1.77 0.83 12.72
C ASP A 29 -1.81 -0.65 13.18
N PHE A 30 -0.75 -1.44 12.92
CA PHE A 30 -0.68 -2.84 13.32
C PHE A 30 -0.06 -3.00 14.71
N PRO A 31 -0.74 -3.68 15.65
CA PRO A 31 -0.16 -3.97 16.96
C PRO A 31 1.09 -4.86 16.80
N ASN A 32 2.18 -4.48 17.49
CA ASN A 32 3.49 -5.16 17.44
C ASN A 32 4.21 -5.18 16.07
N ASN A 33 3.88 -4.28 15.12
CA ASN A 33 4.35 -4.37 13.72
C ASN A 33 4.01 -5.71 13.04
N TYR A 34 3.06 -6.47 13.60
CA TYR A 34 2.71 -7.79 13.09
C TYR A 34 1.60 -7.65 12.07
N ILE A 35 1.96 -7.89 10.82
CA ILE A 35 1.01 -7.92 9.71
C ILE A 35 0.72 -9.39 9.50
N ASP A 36 -0.43 -9.82 10.01
CA ASP A 36 -0.94 -11.19 9.85
C ASP A 36 -1.46 -11.37 8.42
N THR A 37 -0.53 -11.27 7.48
CA THR A 37 -0.74 -11.67 6.09
C THR A 37 0.38 -12.64 5.77
N GLY A 38 0.04 -13.80 5.23
CA GLY A 38 1.02 -14.82 4.83
C GLY A 38 1.94 -14.40 3.68
N PHE A 39 2.05 -13.09 3.39
CA PHE A 39 2.67 -12.56 2.20
C PHE A 39 4.09 -12.05 2.44
N GLU A 40 4.44 -11.24 3.47
CA GLU A 40 5.86 -10.90 3.77
C GLU A 40 6.09 -10.29 5.17
N HIS A 41 7.23 -10.60 5.79
CA HIS A 41 7.88 -9.77 6.81
C HIS A 41 8.85 -8.80 6.12
N GLY A 42 8.62 -7.48 6.18
CA GLY A 42 9.43 -6.54 5.38
C GLY A 42 9.32 -5.04 5.69
N GLY A 43 10.16 -4.25 5.01
CA GLY A 43 10.40 -2.82 5.19
C GLY A 43 9.38 -1.87 4.56
N PHE A 44 8.14 -2.30 4.34
CA PHE A 44 7.09 -1.50 3.70
C PHE A 44 6.35 -0.59 4.71
N ASP A 45 5.70 0.45 4.20
CA ASP A 45 5.00 1.47 5.00
C ASP A 45 3.47 1.31 4.94
N TYR A 46 2.91 0.92 3.79
CA TYR A 46 1.46 0.90 3.58
C TYR A 46 0.99 -0.38 2.88
N LEU A 47 -0.23 -0.81 3.20
CA LEU A 47 -1.04 -1.69 2.37
C LEU A 47 -2.05 -0.82 1.62
N ILE A 48 -2.01 -0.86 0.30
CA ILE A 48 -2.96 -0.14 -0.57
C ILE A 48 -3.82 -1.12 -1.34
N ARG A 49 -5.00 -0.67 -1.77
CA ARG A 49 -5.82 -1.34 -2.78
C ARG A 49 -5.80 -0.52 -4.05
N ILE A 50 -5.41 -1.15 -5.16
CA ILE A 50 -5.39 -0.55 -6.49
C ILE A 50 -6.34 -1.28 -7.42
N VAL A 51 -6.79 -0.61 -8.48
CA VAL A 51 -7.55 -1.25 -9.55
C VAL A 51 -6.63 -1.51 -10.73
N ARG A 52 -6.43 -2.79 -11.05
CA ARG A 52 -5.63 -3.24 -12.20
C ARG A 52 -6.45 -4.17 -13.06
N GLU A 53 -6.62 -3.83 -14.34
CA GLU A 53 -7.30 -4.69 -15.33
C GLU A 53 -8.68 -5.18 -14.84
N LEU A 54 -9.48 -4.26 -14.27
CA LEU A 54 -10.82 -4.51 -13.71
C LEU A 54 -10.84 -5.40 -12.45
N LYS A 55 -9.69 -5.66 -11.83
CA LYS A 55 -9.59 -6.36 -10.56
C LYS A 55 -9.01 -5.45 -9.49
N ASP A 56 -9.55 -5.60 -8.29
CA ASP A 56 -8.95 -5.05 -7.10
C ASP A 56 -7.76 -5.91 -6.67
N GLU A 57 -6.62 -5.26 -6.46
CA GLU A 57 -5.39 -5.89 -6.01
C GLU A 57 -4.87 -5.16 -4.77
N ASN A 58 -4.49 -5.92 -3.74
CA ASN A 58 -3.89 -5.39 -2.53
C ASN A 58 -2.36 -5.49 -2.65
N VAL A 59 -1.66 -4.38 -2.42
CA VAL A 59 -0.21 -4.28 -2.63
C VAL A 59 0.47 -3.61 -1.44
N PHE A 60 1.58 -4.18 -0.99
CA PHE A 60 2.45 -3.55 0.00
C PHE A 60 3.44 -2.61 -0.68
N VAL A 61 3.57 -1.38 -0.17
CA VAL A 61 4.34 -0.31 -0.80
C VAL A 61 5.10 0.54 0.23
N ASN A 62 6.19 1.18 -0.21
CA ASN A 62 6.89 2.17 0.59
C ASN A 62 6.29 3.57 0.36
N GLU A 63 6.49 4.47 1.31
CA GLU A 63 6.03 5.86 1.21
C GLU A 63 6.54 6.57 -0.03
N LYS A 64 7.78 6.26 -0.48
CA LYS A 64 8.41 6.85 -1.67
C LYS A 64 7.72 6.50 -2.98
N ASP A 65 6.96 5.39 -3.00
CA ASP A 65 6.31 4.87 -4.20
C ASP A 65 4.88 5.46 -4.37
N LEU A 66 4.46 6.29 -3.40
CA LEU A 66 3.14 6.91 -3.32
C LEU A 66 3.23 8.43 -3.55
N LYS A 67 2.18 8.97 -4.18
CA LYS A 67 1.97 10.41 -4.35
C LYS A 67 0.58 10.82 -3.91
#